data_AF-A0A371HQ82-F1
#
_entry.id   AF-A0A371HQ82-F1
#
_cell.length_a   1.000
_cell.length_b   1.000
_cell.length_c   1.000
_cell.angle_alpha   90.00
_cell.angle_beta   90.00
_cell.angle_gamma   90.00
#
_symmetry.space_group_name_H-M   'P 1'
#
loop_
_entity.id
_entity.type
_entity.pdbx_description
1 polymer ?
#
loop_
_entity_poly.entity_id
_entity_poly.type
_entity_poly.pdbx_seq_one_letter_code
_entity_poly.pdbx_strand_id
1 'polypeptide(L)'
;MAYDQAGQERKLQLQKLEELRLEDYENSQIYKEKVKHFHDSRTLRKEFSVGQKVLLFYSKLKLIASKLRSRWDGPFVVTNVFPYCVVHKYGGGTLRDLQARGKVRKAKVPK
;
A
#
# COMPACT_ATOMS: atom_id res chain seq x y z
N MET A 1 -26.70 -51.69 -15.15
CA MET A 1 -25.64 -50.70 -15.46
C MET A 1 -25.95 -49.38 -14.76
N ALA A 2 -25.95 -49.36 -13.41
CA ALA A 2 -26.32 -48.19 -12.60
C ALA A 2 -25.10 -47.46 -11.99
N TYR A 3 -23.93 -48.12 -11.98
CA TYR A 3 -22.68 -47.56 -11.45
C TYR A 3 -22.11 -46.41 -12.29
N ASP A 4 -22.42 -46.36 -13.58
CA ASP A 4 -21.88 -45.37 -14.52
C ASP A 4 -22.58 -44.00 -14.37
N GLN A 5 -23.87 -44.00 -14.06
CA GLN A 5 -24.66 -42.78 -13.88
C GLN A 5 -24.27 -42.02 -12.61
N ALA A 6 -24.08 -42.72 -11.49
CA ALA A 6 -23.58 -42.11 -10.25
C ALA A 6 -22.17 -41.51 -10.40
N GLY A 7 -21.33 -42.11 -11.26
CA GLY A 7 -20.00 -41.58 -11.60
C GLY A 7 -20.08 -40.28 -12.41
N GLN A 8 -20.98 -40.23 -13.39
CA GLN A 8 -21.22 -39.02 -14.19
C GLN A 8 -21.80 -37.87 -13.35
N GLU A 9 -22.75 -38.15 -12.46
CA GLU A 9 -23.31 -37.16 -11.55
C GLU A 9 -22.24 -36.58 -10.61
N ARG A 10 -21.37 -37.42 -10.05
CA ARG A 10 -20.24 -36.95 -9.23
C ARG A 10 -19.26 -36.08 -10.04
N LYS A 11 -18.98 -36.45 -11.29
CA LYS A 11 -18.11 -35.64 -12.17
C LYS A 11 -18.71 -34.26 -12.43
N LEU A 12 -20.02 -34.19 -12.70
CA LEU A 12 -20.73 -32.92 -12.90
C LEU A 12 -20.72 -32.05 -11.63
N GLN A 13 -20.91 -32.66 -10.45
CA GLN A 13 -20.82 -31.94 -9.18
C GLN A 13 -19.44 -31.35 -8.93
N LEU A 14 -18.37 -32.11 -9.24
CA LEU A 14 -16.99 -31.64 -9.10
C LEU A 14 -16.69 -30.47 -10.04
N GLN A 15 -17.12 -30.56 -11.29
CA GLN A 15 -16.95 -29.47 -12.26
C GLN A 15 -17.67 -28.20 -11.78
N LYS A 16 -18.90 -28.33 -11.28
CA LYS A 16 -19.65 -27.20 -10.73
C LYS A 16 -18.94 -26.55 -9.53
N LEU A 17 -18.30 -27.34 -8.67
CA LEU A 17 -17.52 -26.81 -7.55
C LEU A 17 -16.25 -26.09 -8.01
N GLU A 18 -15.63 -26.57 -9.09
CA GLU A 18 -14.44 -25.94 -9.67
C GLU A 18 -14.78 -24.60 -10.32
N GLU A 19 -15.90 -24.52 -11.03
CA GLU A 19 -16.43 -23.28 -11.61
C GLU A 19 -16.71 -22.23 -10.51
N LEU A 20 -17.38 -22.61 -9.42
CA LEU A 20 -17.64 -21.71 -8.30
C LEU A 20 -16.35 -21.18 -7.64
N ARG A 21 -15.33 -22.04 -7.50
CA ARG A 21 -14.03 -21.63 -6.96
C ARG A 21 -13.34 -20.62 -7.86
N LEU A 22 -13.38 -20.85 -9.18
CA LEU A 22 -12.76 -19.95 -10.14
C LEU A 22 -13.43 -18.57 -10.09
N GLU A 23 -14.76 -18.54 -10.08
CA GLU A 23 -15.54 -17.32 -9.95
C GLU A 23 -15.21 -16.56 -8.64
N ASP A 24 -15.12 -17.27 -7.51
CA ASP A 24 -14.72 -16.66 -6.23
C ASP A 24 -13.31 -16.06 -6.26
N TYR A 25 -12.36 -16.74 -6.91
CA TYR A 25 -11.00 -16.23 -7.05
C TYR A 25 -10.94 -14.98 -7.93
N GLU A 26 -11.61 -14.99 -9.08
CA GLU A 26 -11.71 -13.84 -9.97
C GLU A 26 -12.36 -12.65 -9.25
N ASN A 27 -13.49 -12.89 -8.57
CA ASN A 27 -14.18 -11.87 -7.77
C ASN A 27 -13.27 -11.30 -6.67
N SER A 28 -12.51 -12.15 -5.98
CA SER A 28 -11.54 -11.72 -4.97
C SER A 28 -10.42 -10.85 -5.55
N GLN A 29 -9.89 -11.22 -6.72
CA GLN A 29 -8.86 -10.46 -7.42
C GLN A 29 -9.39 -9.09 -7.84
N ILE A 30 -10.56 -9.04 -8.47
CA ILE A 30 -11.24 -7.81 -8.89
C ILE A 30 -11.47 -6.88 -7.69
N TYR A 31 -11.92 -7.43 -6.56
CA TYR A 31 -12.12 -6.63 -5.35
C TYR A 31 -10.81 -6.00 -4.84
N LYS A 32 -9.73 -6.80 -4.74
CA LYS A 32 -8.42 -6.33 -4.29
C LYS A 32 -7.87 -5.24 -5.20
N GLU A 33 -8.00 -5.41 -6.51
CA GLU A 33 -7.57 -4.42 -7.50
C GLU A 33 -8.36 -3.12 -7.38
N LYS A 34 -9.69 -3.18 -7.26
CA LYS A 34 -10.55 -2.00 -7.05
C LYS A 34 -10.16 -1.24 -5.79
N VAL A 35 -9.96 -1.94 -4.68
CA VAL A 35 -9.56 -1.33 -3.40
C VAL A 35 -8.18 -0.69 -3.50
N LYS A 36 -7.22 -1.36 -4.16
CA LYS A 36 -5.88 -0.80 -4.40
C LYS A 36 -5.95 0.46 -5.27
N HIS A 37 -6.64 0.41 -6.41
CA HIS A 37 -6.81 1.55 -7.30
C HIS A 37 -7.47 2.75 -6.60
N PHE A 38 -8.50 2.48 -5.79
CA PHE A 38 -9.16 3.51 -4.98
C PHE A 38 -8.22 4.13 -3.94
N HIS A 39 -7.40 3.33 -3.27
CA HIS A 39 -6.43 3.84 -2.28
C HIS A 39 -5.28 4.62 -2.92
N ASP A 40 -4.80 4.14 -4.07
CA ASP A 40 -3.72 4.78 -4.81
C ASP A 40 -4.18 6.09 -5.44
N SER A 41 -5.39 6.15 -6.02
CA SER A 41 -5.98 7.39 -6.55
C SER A 41 -6.25 8.44 -5.47
N ARG A 42 -6.60 8.02 -4.24
CA ARG A 42 -6.77 8.91 -3.08
C ARG A 42 -5.45 9.32 -2.41
N THR A 43 -4.35 8.64 -2.72
CA THR A 43 -3.03 9.05 -2.23
C THR A 43 -2.60 10.28 -3.02
N LEU A 44 -2.96 11.47 -2.52
CA LEU A 44 -2.56 12.75 -3.10
C LEU A 44 -1.04 12.76 -3.36
N ARG A 45 -0.65 12.86 -4.64
CA ARG A 45 0.73 13.09 -5.05
C ARG A 45 1.12 14.48 -4.56
N LYS A 46 1.87 14.52 -3.46
CA LYS A 46 2.38 15.77 -2.91
C LYS A 46 3.70 16.07 -3.61
N GLU A 47 3.68 16.99 -4.57
CA GLU A 47 4.87 17.45 -5.29
C GLU A 47 5.81 18.20 -4.36
N PHE A 48 7.07 17.81 -4.20
CA PHE A 48 8.02 18.51 -3.34
C PHE A 48 8.86 19.50 -4.15
N SER A 49 9.16 20.65 -3.57
CA SER A 49 10.11 21.62 -4.14
C SER A 49 11.39 21.61 -3.32
N VAL A 50 12.54 21.75 -3.98
CA VAL A 50 13.84 21.91 -3.32
C VAL A 50 13.80 23.16 -2.42
N GLY A 51 14.36 23.05 -1.22
CA GLY A 51 14.32 24.11 -0.19
C GLY A 51 13.06 24.13 0.67
N GLN A 52 12.05 23.30 0.37
CA GLN A 52 10.83 23.25 1.18
C GLN A 52 11.10 22.58 2.55
N LYS A 53 10.63 23.22 3.63
CA LYS A 53 10.55 22.60 4.97
C LYS A 53 9.37 21.62 5.05
N VAL A 54 9.64 20.38 5.44
CA VAL A 54 8.64 19.30 5.53
C VAL A 54 8.84 18.49 6.81
N LEU A 55 7.76 17.94 7.35
CA LEU A 55 7.82 16.93 8.42
C LEU A 55 7.80 15.53 7.83
N LEU A 56 8.47 14.60 8.49
CA LEU A 56 8.52 13.21 8.07
C LEU A 56 7.46 12.39 8.79
N PHE A 57 6.67 11.63 8.03
CA PHE A 57 5.66 10.74 8.59
C PHE A 57 6.19 9.31 8.70
N TYR A 58 6.22 8.78 9.92
CA TYR A 58 6.50 7.37 10.19
C TYR A 58 5.24 6.65 10.63
N SER A 59 4.70 5.79 9.77
CA SER A 59 3.69 4.81 10.16
C SER A 59 4.36 3.49 10.52
N LYS A 60 4.33 3.13 11.81
CA LYS A 60 4.74 1.78 12.26
C LYS A 60 3.49 0.94 12.45
N LEU A 61 3.22 0.04 11.50
CA LEU A 61 2.23 -1.01 11.68
C LEU A 61 2.89 -2.13 12.51
N LYS A 62 2.39 -2.38 13.72
CA LYS A 62 2.77 -3.57 14.48
C LYS A 62 1.68 -4.61 14.24
N LEU A 63 2.02 -5.76 13.66
CA LEU A 63 1.06 -6.83 13.36
C LEU A 63 0.28 -7.32 14.60
N ILE A 64 0.86 -7.17 15.79
CA ILE A 64 0.28 -7.61 17.07
C ILE A 64 -0.53 -6.50 17.77
N ALA A 65 -0.34 -5.23 17.38
CA ALA A 65 -1.09 -4.12 17.95
C ALA A 65 -2.14 -3.66 16.93
N SER A 66 -3.42 -3.82 17.25
CA SER A 66 -4.57 -3.35 16.47
C SER A 66 -4.57 -1.84 16.18
N LYS A 67 -3.58 -1.09 16.68
CA LYS A 67 -3.48 0.36 16.55
C LYS A 67 -2.24 0.75 15.76
N LEU A 68 -2.47 1.36 14.61
CA LEU A 68 -1.45 2.05 13.84
C LEU A 68 -0.88 3.19 14.70
N ARG A 69 0.43 3.18 14.96
CA ARG A 69 1.11 4.34 15.57
C ARG A 69 1.73 5.18 14.47
N SER A 70 1.10 6.32 14.20
CA SER A 70 1.65 7.40 13.39
C SER A 70 2.52 8.31 14.27
N ARG A 71 3.74 8.61 13.80
CA ARG A 71 4.59 9.66 14.37
C ARG A 71 5.00 10.64 13.29
N TRP A 72 5.09 11.91 13.65
CA TRP A 72 5.70 12.95 12.83
C TRP A 72 7.07 13.26 13.41
N ASP A 73 8.07 13.26 12.57
CA ASP A 73 9.46 13.58 12.92
C ASP A 73 9.85 14.92 12.28
N GLY A 74 10.83 15.60 12.87
CA GLY A 74 11.10 17.04 12.84
C GLY A 74 11.16 17.77 11.49
N PRO A 75 11.58 19.06 11.48
CA PRO A 75 11.62 19.85 10.27
C PRO A 75 12.82 19.46 9.41
N PHE A 76 12.54 18.92 8.23
CA PHE A 76 13.53 18.55 7.22
C PHE A 76 13.48 19.53 6.05
N VAL A 77 14.64 19.85 5.48
CA VAL A 77 14.72 20.62 4.23
C VAL A 77 14.93 19.66 3.07
N VAL A 78 14.06 19.75 2.07
CA VAL A 78 14.18 18.97 0.84
C VAL A 78 15.38 19.46 0.04
N THR A 79 16.35 18.59 -0.19
CA THR A 79 17.56 18.89 -0.97
C THR A 79 17.45 18.45 -2.43
N ASN A 80 16.97 17.23 -2.68
CA ASN A 80 16.76 16.69 -4.02
C ASN A 80 15.42 15.96 -4.09
N VAL A 81 14.74 16.07 -5.23
CA VAL A 81 13.46 15.41 -5.50
C VAL A 81 13.63 14.50 -6.71
N PHE A 82 13.40 13.21 -6.50
CA PHE A 82 13.35 12.18 -7.53
C PHE A 82 11.91 11.68 -7.68
N PRO A 83 11.55 11.03 -8.80
CA PRO A 83 10.19 10.52 -9.03
C PRO A 83 9.68 9.58 -7.93
N TYR A 84 10.59 8.87 -7.24
CA TYR A 84 10.26 7.91 -6.19
C TYR A 84 10.92 8.22 -4.83
N CYS A 85 11.74 9.27 -4.74
CA CYS A 85 12.61 9.50 -3.58
C CYS A 85 12.71 10.99 -3.29
N VAL A 86 12.75 11.36 -2.02
CA VAL A 86 13.04 12.74 -1.61
C VAL A 86 14.21 12.67 -0.64
N VAL A 87 15.31 13.33 -0.99
CA VAL A 87 16.49 13.38 -0.14
C VAL A 87 16.41 14.65 0.70
N HIS A 88 16.60 14.49 2.01
CA HIS A 88 16.58 15.60 2.95
C HIS A 88 17.82 15.63 3.83
N LYS A 89 18.12 16.81 4.38
CA LYS A 89 19.13 16.97 5.42
C LYS A 89 18.48 17.49 6.70
N TYR A 90 18.92 16.96 7.83
CA TYR A 90 18.69 17.58 9.13
C TYR A 90 19.69 18.72 9.31
N GLY A 91 19.25 19.85 9.86
CA GLY A 91 20.13 20.98 10.13
C GLY A 91 21.26 20.55 11.07
N GLY A 92 22.48 20.41 10.55
CA GLY A 92 23.67 20.01 11.32
C GLY A 92 24.47 18.83 10.75
N GLY A 93 23.97 18.09 9.76
CA GLY A 93 24.75 17.07 9.05
C GLY A 93 24.33 15.64 9.36
N THR A 94 23.56 15.05 8.45
CA THR A 94 23.61 13.65 8.01
C THR A 94 22.63 13.58 6.84
N LEU A 95 23.11 13.22 5.64
CA LEU A 95 22.26 12.91 4.51
C LEU A 95 21.55 11.59 4.85
N ARG A 96 20.23 11.60 5.01
CA ARG A 96 19.44 10.37 5.17
C ARG A 96 18.62 10.17 3.91
N ASP A 97 18.93 9.10 3.18
CA ASP A 97 18.17 8.69 2.00
C ASP A 97 16.84 8.06 2.46
N LEU A 98 15.75 8.81 2.38
CA LEU A 98 14.43 8.29 2.66
C LEU A 98 13.85 7.62 1.41
N GLN A 99 14.32 6.42 1.09
CA GLN A 99 13.62 5.58 0.11
C GLN A 99 13.00 4.30 0.68
N ALA A 100 13.43 3.78 1.83
CA ALA A 100 13.13 2.36 2.10
C ALA A 100 11.99 2.03 3.09
N ARG A 101 11.43 2.98 3.87
CA ARG A 101 10.61 2.59 5.05
C ARG A 101 9.31 3.34 5.33
N GLY A 102 8.88 4.31 4.52
CA GLY A 102 7.59 4.98 4.80
C GLY A 102 7.14 5.99 3.75
N LYS A 103 5.80 6.16 3.63
CA LYS A 103 5.18 7.22 2.83
C LYS A 103 5.52 8.58 3.45
N VAL A 104 6.34 9.40 2.78
CA VAL A 104 6.58 10.79 3.17
C VAL A 104 5.30 11.60 2.94
N ARG A 105 4.71 12.13 4.00
CA ARG A 105 3.52 12.99 3.90
C ARG A 105 3.96 14.43 4.15
N LYS A 106 3.58 15.39 3.29
CA LYS A 106 3.76 16.82 3.62
C LYS A 106 2.87 17.22 4.79
N ALA A 107 3.46 17.91 5.77
CA ALA A 107 2.76 18.81 6.66
C ALA A 107 3.48 20.17 6.59
N LYS A 108 2.71 21.26 6.55
CA LYS A 108 3.24 22.63 6.62
C LYS A 108 3.74 22.83 8.05
N VAL A 109 5.01 23.21 8.21
CA VAL A 109 5.50 23.66 9.53
C VAL A 109 4.74 24.95 9.86
N PRO A 110 4.05 25.04 11.02
CA PRO A 110 3.39 26.28 11.42
C PRO A 110 4.43 27.40 11.54
N LYS A 111 4.01 28.61 11.19
CA LYS A 111 4.86 29.82 11.24
C LYS A 111 5.24 30.15 12.68
#